data_AF-A0A957FQZ3-F1
#
_entry.id   AF-A0A957FQZ3-F1
#
_cell.length_a   1.000
_cell.length_b   1.000
_cell.length_c   1.000
_cell.angle_alpha   90.00
_cell.angle_beta   90.00
_cell.angle_gamma   90.00
#
_symmetry.space_group_name_H-M   'P 1'
#
loop_
_entity.id
_entity.type
_entity.pdbx_description
1 polymer ?
#
loop_
_entity_poly.entity_id
_entity_poly.type
_entity_poly.pdbx_seq_one_letter_code
_entity_poly.pdbx_strand_id
1 'polypeptide(L)'
;MHNLRKLEDDLRNANSYEEYAQQLATLGSMPVGFVVAIFTYLLNLNRRDIPLYAPDDLRAMAPIFLGYAVIIVLVTGGFAYYLGVRYHNRRVAAQYQQKWRLRLIPILLAVLVLTLIGVDLGITLINNAFPGLVLPTLQAVFLMGIFSATLANFIANQLFRMDLRRLLSILFLIMTAGLYYAAVFIATDNPLWWEESFSYLGTLEEPGSFLFNVTFVFAGLLVLALHPYFMYDFNILYEKGALTQRGHQLLRVALGALGILVAGIGLFIYGVTPLQTTLHNLSAYLMAGIVFGF
;
A
#
# COMPACT_ATOMS: atom_id res chain seq x y z
N MET A 1 16.20 28.69 -27.73
CA MET A 1 17.34 27.75 -27.54
C MET A 1 17.66 27.44 -26.08
N HIS A 2 17.62 28.41 -25.14
CA HIS A 2 17.90 28.16 -23.71
C HIS A 2 16.93 27.15 -23.03
N ASN A 3 15.63 27.19 -23.35
CA ASN A 3 14.65 26.24 -22.81
C ASN A 3 14.82 24.80 -23.31
N LEU A 4 15.40 24.59 -24.50
CA LEU A 4 15.59 23.25 -25.06
C LEU A 4 16.77 22.52 -24.39
N ARG A 5 17.89 23.22 -24.16
CA ARG A 5 19.02 22.65 -23.41
C ARG A 5 18.65 22.29 -21.98
N LYS A 6 17.88 23.14 -21.30
CA LYS A 6 17.41 22.86 -19.94
C LYS A 6 16.49 21.62 -19.92
N LEU A 7 15.59 21.49 -20.89
CA LEU A 7 14.73 20.32 -21.03
C LEU A 7 15.54 19.05 -21.30
N GLU A 8 16.55 19.11 -22.18
CA GLU A 8 17.45 17.98 -22.46
C GLU A 8 18.23 17.54 -21.22
N ASP A 9 18.76 18.49 -20.45
CA ASP A 9 19.46 18.22 -19.19
C ASP A 9 18.51 17.63 -18.13
N ASP A 10 17.29 18.15 -18.01
CA ASP A 10 16.26 17.64 -17.09
C ASP A 10 15.86 16.21 -17.46
N LEU A 11 15.69 15.91 -18.75
CA LEU A 11 15.40 14.55 -19.26
C LEU A 11 16.56 13.58 -19.01
N ARG A 12 17.81 14.01 -19.24
CA ARG A 12 19.01 13.19 -18.97
C ARG A 12 19.16 12.90 -17.47
N ASN A 13 18.84 13.87 -16.63
CA ASN A 13 18.87 13.74 -15.17
C ASN A 13 17.71 12.88 -14.63
N ALA A 14 16.58 12.81 -15.34
CA ALA A 14 15.47 11.90 -15.02
C ALA A 14 15.84 10.45 -15.38
N ASN A 15 16.36 10.21 -16.58
CA ASN A 15 16.76 8.86 -17.03
C ASN A 15 17.84 8.26 -16.12
N SER A 16 18.87 9.05 -15.80
CA SER A 16 19.93 8.61 -14.86
C SER A 16 19.40 8.32 -13.44
N TYR A 17 18.33 8.98 -13.01
CA TYR A 17 17.70 8.68 -11.72
C TYR A 17 16.96 7.35 -11.74
N GLU A 18 16.20 7.09 -12.80
CA GLU A 18 15.46 5.83 -12.94
C GLU A 18 16.40 4.64 -13.04
N GLU A 19 17.49 4.79 -13.80
CA GLU A 19 18.54 3.78 -13.89
C GLU A 19 19.22 3.54 -12.54
N TYR A 20 19.59 4.61 -11.82
CA TYR A 20 20.20 4.49 -10.49
C TYR A 20 19.27 3.82 -9.48
N ALA A 21 18.00 4.20 -9.46
CA ALA A 21 16.97 3.60 -8.61
C ALA A 21 16.84 2.10 -8.88
N GLN A 22 16.78 1.72 -10.15
CA GLN A 22 16.63 0.33 -10.58
C GLN A 22 17.87 -0.50 -10.27
N GLN A 23 19.08 0.06 -10.46
CA GLN A 23 20.33 -0.61 -10.09
C GLN A 23 20.40 -0.84 -8.57
N LEU A 24 20.09 0.17 -7.76
CA LEU A 24 20.06 0.02 -6.30
C LEU A 24 19.03 -1.03 -5.85
N ALA A 25 17.82 -1.01 -6.42
CA ALA A 25 16.78 -1.99 -6.09
C ALA A 25 17.22 -3.42 -6.47
N THR A 26 17.83 -3.59 -7.64
CA THR A 26 18.27 -4.91 -8.15
C THR A 26 19.46 -5.45 -7.36
N LEU A 27 20.46 -4.61 -7.08
CA LEU A 27 21.64 -5.01 -6.31
C LEU A 27 21.28 -5.26 -4.84
N GLY A 28 20.38 -4.45 -4.28
CA GLY A 28 19.92 -4.59 -2.90
C GLY A 28 19.02 -5.80 -2.66
N SER A 29 18.33 -6.31 -3.69
CA SER A 29 17.38 -7.41 -3.52
C SER A 29 18.02 -8.80 -3.50
N MET A 30 19.16 -9.00 -4.17
CA MET A 30 19.84 -10.31 -4.18
C MET A 30 20.29 -10.75 -2.77
N PRO A 31 20.92 -9.90 -1.95
CA PRO A 31 21.24 -10.25 -0.57
C PRO A 31 20.00 -10.57 0.26
N VAL A 32 18.88 -9.88 0.04
CA VAL A 32 17.61 -10.16 0.75
C VAL A 32 17.13 -11.58 0.43
N GLY A 33 17.09 -11.97 -0.84
CA GLY A 33 16.72 -13.32 -1.24
C GLY A 33 17.66 -14.40 -0.67
N PHE A 34 18.96 -14.14 -0.68
CA PHE A 34 19.96 -15.06 -0.13
C PHE A 34 19.81 -15.23 1.39
N VAL A 35 19.63 -14.13 2.12
CA VAL A 35 19.41 -14.15 3.58
C VAL A 35 18.12 -14.90 3.91
N VAL A 36 17.03 -14.63 3.18
CA VAL A 36 15.76 -15.34 3.36
C VAL A 36 15.92 -16.84 3.06
N ALA A 37 16.64 -17.22 2.01
CA ALA A 37 16.91 -18.63 1.72
C ALA A 37 17.65 -19.31 2.88
N ILE A 38 18.70 -18.68 3.43
CA ILE A 38 19.43 -19.19 4.60
C ILE A 38 18.50 -19.36 5.80
N PHE A 39 17.74 -18.32 6.17
CA PHE A 39 16.84 -18.41 7.32
C PHE A 39 15.75 -19.48 7.13
N THR A 40 15.20 -19.60 5.91
CA THR A 40 14.21 -20.64 5.58
C THR A 40 14.80 -22.04 5.72
N TYR A 41 16.04 -22.23 5.27
CA TYR A 41 16.77 -23.49 5.43
C TYR A 41 17.01 -23.80 6.92
N LEU A 42 17.49 -22.82 7.68
CA LEU A 42 17.74 -22.95 9.12
C LEU A 42 16.46 -23.33 9.90
N LEU A 43 15.31 -22.72 9.57
CA LEU A 43 14.02 -23.04 10.19
C LEU A 43 13.54 -24.47 9.88
N ASN A 44 14.02 -25.07 8.78
CA ASN A 44 13.56 -26.35 8.25
C ASN A 44 14.65 -27.44 8.17
N LEU A 45 15.78 -27.30 8.88
CA LEU A 45 16.92 -28.23 8.83
C LEU A 45 16.56 -29.71 9.02
N ASN A 46 15.56 -29.99 9.87
CA ASN A 46 15.16 -31.36 10.23
C ASN A 46 14.02 -31.90 9.37
N ARG A 47 13.61 -31.17 8.33
CA ARG A 47 12.52 -31.58 7.44
C ARG A 47 13.08 -32.03 6.10
N ARG A 48 12.47 -33.09 5.56
CA ARG A 48 12.74 -33.50 4.19
C ARG A 48 11.93 -32.67 3.23
N ASP A 49 10.65 -32.47 3.56
CA ASP A 49 9.70 -31.77 2.71
C ASP A 49 8.94 -30.69 3.50
N ILE A 50 8.52 -29.65 2.79
CA ILE A 50 7.80 -28.49 3.32
C ILE A 50 6.49 -28.34 2.54
N PRO A 51 5.32 -28.37 3.20
CA PRO A 51 4.04 -28.12 2.55
C PRO A 51 3.90 -26.63 2.18
N LEU A 52 3.20 -26.35 1.07
CA LEU A 52 2.82 -24.98 0.71
C LEU A 52 1.92 -24.39 1.78
N TYR A 53 0.83 -25.10 2.11
CA TYR A 53 -0.19 -24.67 3.06
C TYR A 53 -0.45 -25.79 4.06
N ALA A 54 -0.33 -25.48 5.35
CA ALA A 54 -0.65 -26.36 6.46
C ALA A 54 -1.09 -25.48 7.64
N PRO A 55 -2.39 -25.49 8.03
CA PRO A 55 -2.96 -24.54 8.99
C PRO A 55 -2.22 -24.48 10.34
N ASP A 56 -1.77 -25.63 10.84
CA ASP A 56 -1.16 -25.75 12.17
C ASP A 56 0.38 -25.62 12.16
N ASP A 57 0.98 -25.35 11.00
CA ASP A 57 2.42 -25.40 10.82
C ASP A 57 3.03 -24.06 10.38
N LEU A 58 3.54 -23.30 11.35
CA LEU A 58 4.23 -22.02 11.11
C LEU A 58 5.51 -22.14 10.26
N ARG A 59 6.02 -23.36 10.04
CA ARG A 59 7.20 -23.62 9.22
C ARG A 59 6.84 -24.03 7.79
N ALA A 60 5.55 -24.08 7.44
CA ALA A 60 5.07 -24.23 6.07
C ALA A 60 5.42 -23.00 5.22
N MET A 61 5.35 -23.11 3.89
CA MET A 61 5.75 -22.00 3.01
C MET A 61 4.84 -20.77 3.15
N ALA A 62 3.52 -20.96 3.25
CA ALA A 62 2.54 -19.87 3.35
C ALA A 62 2.82 -18.87 4.51
N PRO A 63 2.92 -19.29 5.78
CA PRO A 63 3.22 -18.36 6.88
C PRO A 63 4.61 -17.72 6.74
N ILE A 64 5.58 -18.44 6.17
CA ILE A 64 6.92 -17.91 5.92
C ILE A 64 6.88 -16.82 4.83
N PHE A 65 6.14 -17.01 3.73
CA PHE A 65 5.96 -16.00 2.68
C PHE A 65 5.36 -14.71 3.24
N LEU A 66 4.29 -14.83 4.05
CA LEU A 66 3.64 -13.69 4.69
C LEU A 66 4.59 -13.00 5.69
N GLY A 67 5.29 -13.77 6.53
CA GLY A 67 6.25 -13.24 7.50
C GLY A 67 7.38 -12.46 6.85
N TYR A 68 7.99 -12.99 5.78
CA TYR A 68 9.02 -12.26 5.05
C TYR A 68 8.48 -11.06 4.29
N ALA A 69 7.25 -11.12 3.77
CA ALA A 69 6.62 -9.96 3.13
C ALA A 69 6.54 -8.76 4.09
N VAL A 70 6.18 -9.00 5.37
CA VAL A 70 6.19 -7.95 6.41
C VAL A 70 7.59 -7.35 6.56
N ILE A 71 8.60 -8.19 6.77
CA ILE A 71 9.98 -7.73 7.01
C ILE A 71 10.52 -6.96 5.79
N ILE A 72 10.30 -7.48 4.59
CA ILE A 72 10.77 -6.88 3.33
C ILE A 72 10.12 -5.50 3.14
N VAL A 73 8.81 -5.37 3.34
CA VAL A 73 8.12 -4.09 3.17
C VAL A 73 8.60 -3.06 4.20
N LEU A 74 8.69 -3.45 5.48
CA LEU A 74 9.09 -2.52 6.54
C LEU A 74 10.56 -2.08 6.40
N VAL A 75 11.47 -3.02 6.13
CA VAL A 75 12.92 -2.74 6.08
C VAL A 75 13.31 -2.20 4.70
N THR A 76 13.11 -2.98 3.65
CA THR A 76 13.52 -2.60 2.28
C THR A 76 12.69 -1.44 1.79
N GLY A 77 11.38 -1.49 1.99
CA GLY A 77 10.49 -0.40 1.59
C GLY A 77 10.73 0.89 2.37
N GLY A 78 10.93 0.80 3.69
CA GLY A 78 11.23 1.97 4.51
C GLY A 78 12.54 2.64 4.11
N PHE A 79 13.58 1.85 3.87
CA PHE A 79 14.86 2.34 3.39
C PHE A 79 14.77 2.96 1.99
N ALA A 80 14.08 2.29 1.06
CA ALA A 80 13.88 2.79 -0.31
C ALA A 80 13.12 4.13 -0.33
N TYR A 81 12.04 4.25 0.43
CA TYR A 81 11.29 5.50 0.54
C TYR A 81 12.15 6.63 1.13
N TYR A 82 12.89 6.34 2.21
CA TYR A 82 13.77 7.33 2.83
C TYR A 82 14.83 7.85 1.85
N LEU A 83 15.48 6.95 1.11
CA LEU A 83 16.47 7.34 0.10
C LEU A 83 15.83 8.12 -1.05
N GLY A 84 14.66 7.70 -1.52
CA GLY A 84 13.90 8.40 -2.57
C GLY A 84 13.58 9.84 -2.20
N VAL A 85 13.04 10.07 -1.00
CA VAL A 85 12.76 11.43 -0.49
C VAL A 85 14.04 12.24 -0.32
N ARG A 86 15.10 11.65 0.21
CA ARG A 86 16.39 12.34 0.38
C ARG A 86 16.97 12.77 -0.96
N TYR A 87 16.84 11.92 -1.97
CA TYR A 87 17.31 12.22 -3.32
C TYR A 87 16.47 13.31 -3.98
N HIS A 88 15.14 13.22 -3.89
CA HIS A 88 14.23 14.26 -4.38
C HIS A 88 14.56 15.62 -3.74
N ASN A 89 14.67 15.68 -2.42
CA ASN A 89 14.94 16.92 -1.69
C ASN A 89 16.28 17.59 -2.04
N ARG A 90 17.25 16.86 -2.60
CA ARG A 90 18.52 17.44 -3.09
C ARG A 90 18.39 18.20 -4.40
N ARG A 91 17.34 17.93 -5.18
CA ARG A 91 17.12 18.52 -6.51
C ARG A 91 16.16 19.70 -6.51
N VAL A 92 15.43 19.90 -5.41
CA VAL A 92 14.38 20.94 -5.32
C VAL A 92 14.76 21.98 -4.27
N ALA A 93 14.39 23.24 -4.51
CA ALA A 93 14.61 24.34 -3.57
C ALA A 93 14.02 24.04 -2.19
N ALA A 94 14.60 24.63 -1.14
CA ALA A 94 14.28 24.34 0.26
C ALA A 94 12.76 24.43 0.57
N GLN A 95 12.05 25.35 -0.07
CA GLN A 95 10.61 25.56 0.10
C GLN A 95 9.72 24.40 -0.40
N TYR A 96 10.24 23.52 -1.26
CA TYR A 96 9.51 22.41 -1.86
C TYR A 96 9.99 21.04 -1.34
N GLN A 97 10.89 21.02 -0.36
CA GLN A 97 11.37 19.78 0.23
C GLN A 97 10.26 19.04 0.97
N GLN A 98 10.19 17.74 0.75
CA GLN A 98 9.19 16.88 1.36
C GLN A 98 9.66 16.39 2.73
N LYS A 99 8.76 16.39 3.71
CA LYS A 99 9.01 15.80 5.04
C LYS A 99 8.69 14.30 4.99
N TRP A 100 9.71 13.45 5.08
CA TRP A 100 9.56 12.00 5.01
C TRP A 100 8.79 11.41 6.21
N ARG A 101 9.00 11.94 7.42
CA ARG A 101 8.53 11.33 8.68
C ARG A 101 7.01 11.15 8.75
N LEU A 102 6.24 12.13 8.28
CA LEU A 102 4.78 12.12 8.37
C LEU A 102 4.11 11.27 7.30
N ARG A 103 4.82 10.97 6.20
CA ARG A 103 4.28 10.26 5.03
C ARG A 103 4.75 8.81 4.96
N LEU A 104 5.90 8.50 5.53
CA LEU A 104 6.48 7.16 5.52
C LEU A 104 5.49 6.14 6.08
N ILE A 105 4.92 6.41 7.26
CA ILE A 105 4.09 5.43 7.98
C ILE A 105 2.81 5.08 7.19
N PRO A 106 1.97 6.05 6.77
CA PRO A 106 0.78 5.74 5.95
C PRO A 106 1.10 4.96 4.67
N ILE A 107 2.15 5.38 3.95
CA ILE A 107 2.53 4.77 2.67
C ILE A 107 3.03 3.34 2.88
N LEU A 108 3.93 3.13 3.85
CA LEU A 108 4.46 1.80 4.15
C LEU A 108 3.37 0.84 4.58
N LEU A 109 2.46 1.28 5.45
CA LEU A 109 1.38 0.43 5.93
C LEU A 109 0.39 0.09 4.82
N ALA A 110 0.08 1.05 3.94
CA ALA A 110 -0.75 0.76 2.78
C ALA A 110 -0.10 -0.25 1.82
N VAL A 111 1.19 -0.08 1.53
CA VAL A 111 1.94 -1.04 0.70
C VAL A 111 2.05 -2.39 1.39
N LEU A 112 2.16 -2.43 2.72
CA LEU A 112 2.17 -3.66 3.49
C LEU A 112 0.85 -4.40 3.34
N VAL A 113 -0.29 -3.74 3.57
CA VAL A 113 -1.62 -4.35 3.42
C VAL A 113 -1.81 -4.89 2.00
N LEU A 114 -1.47 -4.11 0.98
CA LEU A 114 -1.52 -4.54 -0.41
C LEU A 114 -0.63 -5.75 -0.70
N THR A 115 0.57 -5.77 -0.14
CA THR A 115 1.50 -6.88 -0.33
C THR A 115 0.96 -8.13 0.35
N LEU A 116 0.43 -8.03 1.57
CA LEU A 116 -0.14 -9.17 2.28
C LEU A 116 -1.34 -9.76 1.54
N ILE A 117 -2.25 -8.91 1.06
CA ILE A 117 -3.37 -9.34 0.21
C ILE A 117 -2.85 -10.04 -1.05
N GLY A 118 -1.87 -9.45 -1.74
CA GLY A 118 -1.32 -10.03 -2.98
C GLY A 118 -0.63 -11.39 -2.75
N VAL A 119 0.12 -11.53 -1.65
CA VAL A 119 0.81 -12.77 -1.29
C VAL A 119 -0.18 -13.84 -0.87
N ASP A 120 -1.19 -13.49 -0.07
CA ASP A 120 -2.24 -14.42 0.33
C ASP A 120 -3.04 -14.94 -0.89
N LEU A 121 -3.47 -14.03 -1.78
CA LEU A 121 -4.14 -14.43 -3.02
C LEU A 121 -3.28 -15.34 -3.89
N GLY A 122 -1.96 -15.07 -3.96
CA GLY A 122 -1.01 -15.93 -4.66
C GLY A 122 -0.90 -17.33 -4.04
N ILE A 123 -0.83 -17.42 -2.71
CA ILE A 123 -0.82 -18.69 -1.98
C ILE A 123 -2.12 -19.45 -2.24
N THR A 124 -3.26 -18.79 -2.10
CA THR A 124 -4.60 -19.37 -2.32
C THR A 124 -4.75 -19.89 -3.74
N LEU A 125 -4.30 -19.12 -4.75
CA LEU A 125 -4.31 -19.54 -6.15
C LEU A 125 -3.49 -20.81 -6.37
N ILE A 126 -2.26 -20.86 -5.84
CA ILE A 126 -1.38 -22.03 -6.00
C ILE A 126 -1.96 -23.23 -5.24
N ASN A 127 -2.51 -23.03 -4.03
CA ASN A 127 -3.12 -24.09 -3.24
C ASN A 127 -4.36 -24.69 -3.92
N ASN A 128 -5.16 -23.86 -4.60
CA ASN A 128 -6.30 -24.33 -5.38
C ASN A 128 -5.87 -25.06 -6.67
N ALA A 129 -4.79 -24.60 -7.32
CA ALA A 129 -4.26 -25.24 -8.51
C ALA A 129 -3.52 -26.56 -8.22
N PHE A 130 -2.85 -26.65 -7.08
CA PHE A 130 -2.07 -27.81 -6.63
C PHE A 130 -2.41 -28.17 -5.17
N PRO A 131 -3.58 -28.77 -4.93
CA PRO A 131 -3.99 -29.14 -3.57
C PRO A 131 -3.01 -30.12 -2.93
N GLY A 132 -2.57 -29.82 -1.71
CA GLY A 132 -1.61 -30.64 -0.99
C GLY A 132 -0.19 -30.59 -1.55
N LEU A 133 0.18 -29.50 -2.24
CA LEU A 133 1.54 -29.30 -2.74
C LEU A 133 2.56 -29.35 -1.59
N VAL A 134 3.52 -30.26 -1.73
CA VAL A 134 4.66 -30.43 -0.83
C VAL A 134 5.93 -30.42 -1.67
N LEU A 135 6.93 -29.67 -1.23
CA LEU A 135 8.20 -29.54 -1.93
C LEU A 135 9.37 -30.04 -1.07
N PRO A 136 10.36 -30.72 -1.66
CA PRO A 136 11.62 -30.99 -0.99
C PRO A 136 12.25 -29.70 -0.45
N THR A 137 12.83 -29.76 0.74
CA THR A 137 13.31 -28.58 1.49
C THR A 137 14.22 -27.68 0.66
N LEU A 138 15.15 -28.25 -0.12
CA LEU A 138 16.04 -27.45 -0.96
C LEU A 138 15.30 -26.66 -2.04
N GLN A 139 14.25 -27.24 -2.64
CA GLN A 139 13.44 -26.59 -3.67
C GLN A 139 12.58 -25.47 -3.06
N ALA A 140 11.96 -25.74 -1.90
CA ALA A 140 11.18 -24.75 -1.16
C ALA A 140 12.04 -23.54 -0.72
N VAL A 141 13.24 -23.80 -0.19
CA VAL A 141 14.22 -22.76 0.18
C VAL A 141 14.60 -21.90 -1.03
N PHE A 142 14.88 -22.53 -2.17
CA PHE A 142 15.25 -21.83 -3.39
C PHE A 142 14.12 -20.92 -3.89
N LEU A 143 12.88 -21.44 -3.94
CA LEU A 143 11.70 -20.65 -4.32
C LEU A 143 11.45 -19.48 -3.36
N MET A 144 11.60 -19.69 -2.06
CA MET A 144 11.44 -18.66 -1.03
C MET A 144 12.48 -17.53 -1.20
N GLY A 145 13.71 -17.87 -1.56
CA GLY A 145 14.76 -16.91 -1.90
C GLY A 145 14.44 -16.09 -3.16
N ILE A 146 14.00 -16.74 -4.23
CA ILE A 146 13.61 -16.06 -5.49
C ILE A 146 12.43 -15.12 -5.26
N PHE A 147 11.38 -15.61 -4.60
CA PHE A 147 10.21 -14.81 -4.26
C PHE A 147 10.62 -13.56 -3.47
N SER A 148 11.45 -13.73 -2.44
CA SER A 148 11.85 -12.63 -1.56
C SER A 148 12.74 -11.61 -2.27
N ALA A 149 13.67 -12.04 -3.13
CA ALA A 149 14.44 -11.12 -3.97
C ALA A 149 13.54 -10.36 -4.95
N THR A 150 12.58 -11.05 -5.58
CA THR A 150 11.67 -10.43 -6.53
C THR A 150 10.76 -9.41 -5.83
N LEU A 151 10.22 -9.77 -4.67
CA LEU A 151 9.39 -8.89 -3.85
C LEU A 151 10.20 -7.68 -3.36
N ALA A 152 11.39 -7.89 -2.83
CA ALA A 152 12.26 -6.79 -2.38
C ALA A 152 12.59 -5.81 -3.51
N ASN A 153 12.90 -6.33 -4.71
CA ASN A 153 13.14 -5.49 -5.88
C ASN A 153 11.89 -4.70 -6.30
N PHE A 154 10.72 -5.35 -6.31
CA PHE A 154 9.45 -4.71 -6.65
C PHE A 154 9.12 -3.57 -5.67
N ILE A 155 9.18 -3.84 -4.36
CA ILE A 155 8.88 -2.87 -3.30
C ILE A 155 9.89 -1.71 -3.32
N ALA A 156 11.18 -1.99 -3.47
CA ALA A 156 12.20 -0.95 -3.56
C ALA A 156 11.96 -0.04 -4.77
N ASN A 157 11.66 -0.61 -5.94
CA ASN A 157 11.34 0.16 -7.14
C ASN A 157 10.08 1.01 -7.00
N GLN A 158 9.09 0.53 -6.25
CA GLN A 158 7.87 1.31 -6.02
C GLN A 158 8.10 2.49 -5.09
N LEU A 159 8.75 2.25 -3.96
CA LEU A 159 8.88 3.24 -2.89
C LEU A 159 10.00 4.26 -3.12
N PHE A 160 11.06 3.89 -3.85
CA PHE A 160 12.14 4.81 -4.19
C PHE A 160 11.68 5.91 -5.15
N ARG A 161 10.81 5.57 -6.10
CA ARG A 161 10.33 6.47 -7.16
C ARG A 161 8.96 7.08 -6.84
N MET A 162 8.66 7.28 -5.56
CA MET A 162 7.34 7.74 -5.14
C MET A 162 7.01 9.13 -5.69
N ASP A 163 5.91 9.22 -6.43
CA ASP A 163 5.36 10.45 -6.98
C ASP A 163 3.83 10.50 -6.76
N LEU A 164 3.19 11.59 -7.20
CA LEU A 164 1.73 11.75 -7.07
C LEU A 164 0.97 10.62 -7.77
N ARG A 165 1.39 10.22 -8.97
CA ARG A 165 0.70 9.18 -9.76
C ARG A 165 0.73 7.83 -9.06
N ARG A 166 1.87 7.43 -8.49
CA ARG A 166 2.03 6.19 -7.73
C ARG A 166 1.26 6.23 -6.42
N LEU A 167 1.26 7.36 -5.70
CA LEU A 167 0.43 7.49 -4.50
C LEU A 167 -1.05 7.33 -4.82
N LEU A 168 -1.54 7.92 -5.90
CA LEU A 168 -2.92 7.74 -6.37
C LEU A 168 -3.18 6.28 -6.79
N SER A 169 -2.22 5.63 -7.44
CA SER A 169 -2.34 4.22 -7.80
C SER A 169 -2.40 3.31 -6.56
N ILE A 170 -1.59 3.58 -5.54
CA ILE A 170 -1.63 2.85 -4.26
C ILE A 170 -2.96 3.08 -3.56
N LEU A 171 -3.47 4.32 -3.53
CA LEU A 171 -4.78 4.64 -2.98
C LEU A 171 -5.91 3.88 -3.70
N PHE A 172 -5.90 3.88 -5.03
CA PHE A 172 -6.90 3.15 -5.81
C PHE A 172 -6.79 1.63 -5.58
N LEU A 173 -5.57 1.09 -5.61
CA LEU A 173 -5.32 -0.33 -5.40
C LEU A 173 -5.73 -0.77 -4.00
N ILE A 174 -5.40 -0.04 -2.93
CA ILE A 174 -5.76 -0.46 -1.57
C ILE A 174 -7.27 -0.46 -1.39
N MET A 175 -7.96 0.54 -1.93
CA MET A 175 -9.42 0.62 -1.85
C MET A 175 -10.08 -0.53 -2.61
N THR A 176 -9.66 -0.78 -3.85
CA THR A 176 -10.25 -1.83 -4.69
C THR A 176 -9.89 -3.23 -4.22
N ALA A 177 -8.62 -3.48 -3.90
CA ALA A 177 -8.15 -4.79 -3.44
C ALA A 177 -8.73 -5.13 -2.06
N GLY A 178 -8.75 -4.18 -1.13
CA GLY A 178 -9.31 -4.42 0.21
C GLY A 178 -10.82 -4.62 0.18
N LEU A 179 -11.56 -3.85 -0.63
CA LEU A 179 -12.98 -4.06 -0.85
C LEU A 179 -13.26 -5.43 -1.46
N TYR A 180 -12.56 -5.77 -2.54
CA TYR A 180 -12.71 -7.05 -3.23
C TYR A 180 -12.40 -8.22 -2.29
N TYR A 181 -11.30 -8.13 -1.56
CA TYR A 181 -10.88 -9.19 -0.65
C TYR A 181 -11.90 -9.37 0.48
N ALA A 182 -12.40 -8.30 1.10
CA ALA A 182 -13.48 -8.39 2.10
C ALA A 182 -14.76 -9.01 1.51
N ALA A 183 -15.16 -8.59 0.31
CA ALA A 183 -16.33 -9.13 -0.38
C ALA A 183 -16.21 -10.63 -0.68
N VAL A 184 -15.04 -11.12 -1.08
CA VAL A 184 -14.80 -12.55 -1.33
C VAL A 184 -14.95 -13.37 -0.05
N PHE A 185 -14.49 -12.86 1.09
CA PHE A 185 -14.64 -13.54 2.37
C PHE A 185 -16.11 -13.66 2.77
N ILE A 186 -16.88 -12.58 2.66
CA ILE A 186 -18.29 -12.53 3.05
C ILE A 186 -19.19 -13.30 2.07
N ALA A 187 -18.86 -13.34 0.78
CA ALA A 187 -19.66 -14.02 -0.23
C ALA A 187 -19.88 -15.52 0.05
N THR A 188 -19.07 -16.11 0.93
CA THR A 188 -19.27 -17.49 1.40
C THR A 188 -20.49 -17.64 2.31
N ASP A 189 -20.74 -16.65 3.17
CA ASP A 189 -21.82 -16.67 4.18
C ASP A 189 -23.06 -15.90 3.70
N ASN A 190 -22.86 -14.74 3.06
CA ASN A 190 -23.93 -13.91 2.51
C ASN A 190 -23.60 -13.51 1.06
N PRO A 191 -24.05 -14.28 0.05
CA PRO A 191 -23.80 -13.97 -1.36
C PRO A 191 -24.53 -12.69 -1.86
N LEU A 192 -25.53 -12.22 -1.12
CA LEU A 192 -26.30 -11.00 -1.42
C LEU A 192 -25.89 -9.82 -0.52
N TRP A 193 -24.67 -9.83 0.04
CA TRP A 193 -24.13 -8.76 0.89
C TRP A 193 -24.27 -7.35 0.27
N TRP A 194 -24.26 -7.27 -1.06
CA TRP A 194 -24.35 -6.02 -1.82
C TRP A 194 -25.75 -5.39 -1.79
N GLU A 195 -26.80 -6.16 -1.46
CA GLU A 195 -28.16 -5.64 -1.30
C GLU A 195 -28.34 -4.87 0.02
N GLU A 196 -27.55 -5.19 1.04
CA GLU A 196 -27.58 -4.52 2.35
C GLU A 196 -26.89 -3.15 2.29
N SER A 197 -25.57 -3.14 2.12
CA SER A 197 -24.75 -1.95 1.86
C SER A 197 -23.28 -2.31 1.68
N PHE A 198 -22.47 -1.43 1.07
CA PHE A 198 -21.01 -1.59 1.08
C PHE A 198 -20.41 -1.56 2.50
N SER A 199 -21.00 -0.79 3.41
CA SER A 199 -20.56 -0.72 4.81
C SER A 199 -20.84 -2.00 5.61
N TYR A 200 -21.75 -2.86 5.14
CA TYR A 200 -22.01 -4.17 5.73
C TYR A 200 -20.71 -5.01 5.82
N LEU A 201 -19.83 -4.87 4.83
CA LEU A 201 -18.53 -5.55 4.79
C LEU A 201 -17.61 -5.18 5.96
N GLY A 202 -17.87 -4.07 6.65
CA GLY A 202 -17.13 -3.60 7.82
C GLY A 202 -17.79 -3.94 9.16
N THR A 203 -18.88 -4.71 9.19
CA THR A 203 -19.60 -5.08 10.42
C THR A 203 -18.78 -6.07 11.23
N LEU A 204 -18.69 -5.90 12.56
CA LEU A 204 -17.71 -6.62 13.39
C LEU A 204 -17.91 -8.16 13.38
N GLU A 205 -19.13 -8.62 13.17
CA GLU A 205 -19.50 -10.04 13.14
C GLU A 205 -19.15 -10.73 11.81
N GLU A 206 -18.82 -9.97 10.76
CA GLU A 206 -18.61 -10.50 9.41
C GLU A 206 -17.16 -10.90 9.13
N PRO A 207 -16.93 -12.04 8.44
CA PRO A 207 -15.61 -12.43 7.96
C PRO A 207 -14.99 -11.32 7.08
N GLY A 208 -13.74 -10.94 7.32
CA GLY A 208 -13.08 -9.90 6.49
C GLY A 208 -13.38 -8.45 6.89
N SER A 209 -14.25 -8.22 7.89
CA SER A 209 -14.50 -6.90 8.49
C SER A 209 -13.24 -6.15 8.90
N PHE A 210 -12.28 -6.86 9.49
CA PHE A 210 -10.99 -6.30 9.83
C PHE A 210 -10.27 -5.70 8.61
N LEU A 211 -10.24 -6.42 7.49
CA LEU A 211 -9.53 -5.97 6.28
C LEU A 211 -10.25 -4.83 5.58
N PHE A 212 -11.58 -4.84 5.56
CA PHE A 212 -12.37 -3.70 5.07
C PHE A 212 -12.06 -2.44 5.89
N ASN A 213 -12.17 -2.52 7.20
CA ASN A 213 -11.96 -1.38 8.10
C ASN A 213 -10.53 -0.85 8.02
N VAL A 214 -9.52 -1.72 8.08
CA VAL A 214 -8.11 -1.35 7.94
C VAL A 214 -7.82 -0.68 6.60
N THR A 215 -8.44 -1.16 5.51
CA THR A 215 -8.31 -0.57 4.17
C THR A 215 -8.80 0.87 4.14
N PHE A 216 -9.95 1.16 4.74
CA PHE A 216 -10.49 2.53 4.84
C PHE A 216 -9.63 3.45 5.71
N VAL A 217 -9.11 2.95 6.84
CA VAL A 217 -8.17 3.72 7.68
C VAL A 217 -6.94 4.14 6.86
N PHE A 218 -6.30 3.20 6.17
CA PHE A 218 -5.10 3.51 5.39
C PHE A 218 -5.37 4.35 4.14
N ALA A 219 -6.52 4.16 3.49
CA ALA A 219 -6.92 5.03 2.39
C ALA A 219 -7.10 6.49 2.84
N GLY A 220 -7.76 6.71 3.99
CA GLY A 220 -7.89 8.05 4.55
C GLY A 220 -6.54 8.68 4.91
N LEU A 221 -5.63 7.91 5.52
CA LEU A 221 -4.26 8.36 5.79
C LEU A 221 -3.47 8.66 4.52
N LEU A 222 -3.67 7.90 3.44
CA LEU A 222 -3.06 8.18 2.13
C LEU A 222 -3.62 9.46 1.50
N VAL A 223 -4.91 9.73 1.61
CA VAL A 223 -5.51 11.01 1.17
C VAL A 223 -4.89 12.18 1.94
N LEU A 224 -4.66 12.04 3.24
CA LEU A 224 -3.92 13.03 4.03
C LEU A 224 -2.46 13.17 3.59
N ALA A 225 -1.80 12.07 3.22
CA ALA A 225 -0.44 12.10 2.68
C ALA A 225 -0.36 12.77 1.29
N LEU A 226 -1.43 12.67 0.49
CA LEU A 226 -1.61 13.31 -0.81
C LEU A 226 -1.90 14.82 -0.70
N HIS A 227 -2.48 15.26 0.41
CA HIS A 227 -2.91 16.64 0.62
C HIS A 227 -1.88 17.70 0.20
N PRO A 228 -0.59 17.61 0.57
CA PRO A 228 0.39 18.62 0.19
C PRO A 228 0.73 18.64 -1.31
N TYR A 229 0.58 17.51 -2.02
CA TYR A 229 0.81 17.46 -3.47
C TYR A 229 -0.28 18.22 -4.21
N PHE A 230 -1.55 17.99 -3.85
CA PHE A 230 -2.67 18.75 -4.41
C PHE A 230 -2.60 20.24 -4.06
N MET A 231 -2.25 20.57 -2.81
CA MET A 231 -2.14 21.97 -2.40
C MET A 231 -1.03 22.72 -3.14
N TYR A 232 0.05 22.04 -3.53
CA TYR A 232 1.08 22.64 -4.37
C TYR A 232 0.53 23.09 -5.72
N ASP A 233 -0.21 22.22 -6.41
CA ASP A 233 -0.81 22.55 -7.71
C ASP A 233 -1.91 23.63 -7.58
N PHE A 234 -2.71 23.56 -6.52
CA PHE A 234 -3.73 24.58 -6.25
C PHE A 234 -3.15 25.94 -5.87
N ASN A 235 -1.99 25.98 -5.21
CA ASN A 235 -1.26 27.23 -4.97
C ASN A 235 -0.83 27.88 -6.30
N ILE A 236 -0.34 27.09 -7.25
CA ILE A 236 0.04 27.62 -8.58
C ILE A 236 -1.18 28.20 -9.30
N LEU A 237 -2.33 27.52 -9.24
CA LEU A 237 -3.57 28.03 -9.85
C LEU A 237 -4.06 29.32 -9.16
N TYR A 238 -3.92 29.39 -7.84
CA TYR A 238 -4.24 30.60 -7.07
C TYR A 238 -3.32 31.77 -7.44
N GLU A 239 -2.00 31.55 -7.47
CA GLU A 239 -1.00 32.57 -7.86
C GLU A 239 -1.20 33.07 -9.29
N LYS A 240 -1.68 32.21 -10.20
CA LYS A 240 -2.03 32.58 -11.58
C LYS A 240 -3.39 33.26 -11.73
N GLY A 241 -4.12 33.48 -10.63
CA GLY A 241 -5.45 34.09 -10.64
C GLY A 241 -6.58 33.22 -11.20
N ALA A 242 -6.31 31.94 -11.48
CA ALA A 242 -7.32 30.99 -11.98
C ALA A 242 -8.22 30.43 -10.86
N LEU A 243 -7.81 30.58 -9.60
CA LEU A 243 -8.54 30.12 -8.43
C LEU A 243 -8.76 31.27 -7.45
N THR A 244 -10.00 31.44 -6.95
CA THR A 244 -10.30 32.46 -5.93
C THR A 244 -9.74 32.05 -4.56
N GLN A 245 -9.52 33.01 -3.67
CA GLN A 245 -9.09 32.73 -2.29
C GLN A 245 -10.07 31.81 -1.55
N ARG A 246 -11.39 32.01 -1.77
CA ARG A 246 -12.43 31.15 -1.20
C ARG A 246 -12.34 29.72 -1.76
N GLY A 247 -12.19 29.57 -3.08
CA GLY A 247 -12.04 28.26 -3.72
C GLY A 247 -10.81 27.50 -3.22
N HIS A 248 -9.70 28.20 -3.06
CA HIS A 248 -8.46 27.64 -2.50
C HIS A 248 -8.64 27.13 -1.06
N GLN A 249 -9.26 27.93 -0.19
CA GLN A 249 -9.55 27.52 1.19
C GLN A 249 -10.53 26.34 1.25
N LEU A 250 -11.58 26.35 0.42
CA LEU A 250 -12.54 25.27 0.34
C LEU A 250 -11.88 23.95 -0.07
N LEU A 251 -11.06 23.94 -1.13
CA LEU A 251 -10.32 22.74 -1.56
C LEU A 251 -9.37 22.23 -0.47
N ARG A 252 -8.69 23.13 0.23
CA ARG A 252 -7.79 22.77 1.35
C ARG A 252 -8.53 22.06 2.48
N VAL A 253 -9.67 22.60 2.89
CA VAL A 253 -10.50 22.03 3.97
C VAL A 253 -11.18 20.75 3.50
N ALA A 254 -11.77 20.75 2.30
CA ALA A 254 -12.46 19.60 1.73
C ALA A 254 -11.54 18.39 1.59
N LEU A 255 -10.32 18.57 1.07
CA LEU A 255 -9.38 17.45 0.89
C LEU A 255 -8.88 16.90 2.23
N GLY A 256 -8.65 17.78 3.21
CA GLY A 256 -8.27 17.36 4.57
C GLY A 256 -9.41 16.61 5.28
N ALA A 257 -10.63 17.16 5.18
CA ALA A 257 -11.83 16.53 5.72
C ALA A 257 -12.09 15.17 5.05
N LEU A 258 -11.93 15.07 3.72
CA LEU A 258 -12.11 13.81 2.98
C LEU A 258 -11.22 12.70 3.55
N GLY A 259 -9.93 12.97 3.77
CA GLY A 259 -9.02 11.97 4.36
C GLY A 259 -9.41 11.55 5.77
N ILE A 260 -9.88 12.48 6.60
CA ILE A 260 -10.36 12.18 7.96
C ILE A 260 -11.64 11.35 7.92
N LEU A 261 -12.60 11.70 7.06
CA LEU A 261 -13.89 11.03 6.95
C LEU A 261 -13.73 9.62 6.38
N VAL A 262 -12.89 9.43 5.36
CA VAL A 262 -12.55 8.10 4.82
C VAL A 262 -11.91 7.23 5.89
N ALA A 263 -10.98 7.76 6.68
CA ALA A 263 -10.42 7.01 7.81
C ALA A 263 -11.47 6.72 8.89
N GLY A 264 -12.39 7.66 9.12
CA GLY A 264 -13.51 7.54 10.05
C GLY A 264 -14.42 6.35 9.74
N ILE A 265 -14.69 6.07 8.45
CA ILE A 265 -15.48 4.90 8.01
C ILE A 265 -14.85 3.60 8.53
N GLY A 266 -13.52 3.46 8.47
CA GLY A 266 -12.82 2.28 8.96
C GLY A 266 -12.56 2.27 10.48
N LEU A 267 -12.43 3.43 11.12
CA LEU A 267 -12.20 3.55 12.57
C LEU A 267 -13.48 3.31 13.38
N PHE A 268 -14.62 3.79 12.88
CA PHE A 268 -15.92 3.60 13.53
C PHE A 268 -16.57 2.34 12.97
N ILE A 269 -16.38 1.23 13.67
CA ILE A 269 -16.89 -0.07 13.23
C ILE A 269 -18.42 -0.06 13.30
N TYR A 270 -19.05 -0.47 12.20
CA TYR A 270 -20.50 -0.54 12.10
C TYR A 270 -21.05 -1.67 12.99
N GLY A 271 -22.14 -1.39 13.72
CA GLY A 271 -22.90 -2.41 14.46
C GLY A 271 -22.44 -2.68 15.90
N VAL A 272 -21.35 -2.08 16.38
CA VAL A 272 -20.83 -2.35 17.74
C VAL A 272 -21.59 -1.59 18.83
N THR A 273 -21.78 -0.28 18.63
CA THR A 273 -22.52 0.60 19.56
C THR A 273 -23.30 1.65 18.78
N PRO A 274 -24.41 2.19 19.32
CA PRO A 274 -25.16 3.26 18.66
C PRO A 274 -24.31 4.49 18.31
N LEU A 275 -23.33 4.82 19.18
CA LEU A 275 -22.39 5.90 18.93
C LEU A 275 -21.48 5.61 17.73
N GLN A 276 -20.86 4.43 17.67
CA GLN A 276 -19.99 4.06 16.54
C GLN A 276 -20.75 4.01 15.23
N THR A 277 -21.95 3.41 15.20
CA THR A 277 -22.81 3.40 14.00
C THR A 277 -23.16 4.81 13.54
N THR A 278 -23.46 5.72 14.47
CA THR A 278 -23.76 7.12 14.15
C THR A 278 -22.54 7.83 13.56
N LEU A 279 -21.35 7.65 14.17
CA LEU A 279 -20.10 8.25 13.70
C LEU A 279 -19.65 7.67 12.34
N HIS A 280 -19.86 6.37 12.12
CA HIS A 280 -19.64 5.71 10.83
C HIS A 280 -20.50 6.34 9.73
N ASN A 281 -21.83 6.38 9.95
CA ASN A 281 -22.79 6.91 8.98
C ASN A 281 -22.55 8.39 8.71
N LEU A 282 -22.28 9.19 9.76
CA LEU A 282 -21.92 10.61 9.61
C LEU A 282 -20.66 10.77 8.76
N SER A 283 -19.64 9.94 8.98
CA SER A 283 -18.42 9.97 8.18
C SER A 283 -18.70 9.67 6.70
N ALA A 284 -19.48 8.63 6.42
CA ALA A 284 -19.87 8.24 5.07
C ALA A 284 -20.71 9.32 4.36
N TYR A 285 -21.73 9.88 5.03
CA TYR A 285 -22.60 10.90 4.44
C TYR A 285 -21.88 12.22 4.17
N LEU A 286 -21.02 12.68 5.10
CA LEU A 286 -20.23 13.89 4.88
C LEU A 286 -19.19 13.69 3.78
N MET A 287 -18.57 12.52 3.70
CA MET A 287 -17.66 12.18 2.60
C MET A 287 -18.40 12.26 1.25
N ALA A 288 -19.57 11.63 1.15
CA ALA A 288 -20.40 11.69 -0.06
C ALA A 288 -20.81 13.12 -0.39
N GLY A 289 -21.20 13.92 0.61
CA GLY A 289 -21.52 15.34 0.43
C GLY A 289 -20.34 16.17 -0.10
N ILE A 290 -19.10 15.87 0.31
CA ILE A 290 -17.91 16.53 -0.23
C ILE A 290 -17.63 16.10 -1.67
N VAL A 291 -17.79 14.81 -1.99
CA VAL A 291 -17.48 14.28 -3.33
C VAL A 291 -18.52 14.71 -4.37
N PHE A 292 -19.81 14.72 -4.01
CA PHE A 292 -20.93 14.96 -4.93
C PHE A 292 -21.60 16.33 -4.75
N GLY A 293 -21.19 17.14 -3.77
CA GLY A 293 -21.79 18.44 -3.47
C GLY A 293 -21.28 19.61 -4.31
N PHE A 294 -20.57 19.34 -5.41
CA PHE A 294 -20.09 20.31 -6.39
C PHE A 294 -20.79 20.10 -7.73
#